data_AF-R9IRK2-F1
#
_entry.id   AF-R9IRK2-F1
#
_cell.length_a   1.000
_cell.length_b   1.000
_cell.length_c   1.000
_cell.angle_alpha   90.00
_cell.angle_beta   90.00
_cell.angle_gamma   90.00
#
_symmetry.space_group_name_H-M   'P 1'
#
loop_
_entity.id
_entity.type
_entity.pdbx_description
1 polymer ?
#
loop_
_entity_poly.entity_id
_entity_poly.type
_entity_poly.pdbx_seq_one_letter_code
_entity_poly.pdbx_strand_id
1 'polypeptide(L)' 'MSAILPTGLGVARMTDEQFRAEKLYQTTMNVAGRMLSQGLISEEEYCQIDTIFLEKYRPVFGTLFSAMSLTSRA' A
#
# COMPACT_ATOMS: atom_id res chain seq x y z
N MET A 1 0.57 4.99 -16.24
CA MET A 1 -0.23 3.79 -15.88
C MET A 1 -1.47 4.25 -15.14
N SER A 2 -2.66 3.91 -15.63
CA SER A 2 -3.92 4.07 -14.90
C SER A 2 -4.38 2.67 -14.49
N ALA A 3 -4.65 2.47 -13.19
CA ALA A 3 -5.08 1.18 -12.66
C ALA A 3 -6.62 1.10 -12.64
N ILE A 4 -7.16 -0.07 -12.97
CA ILE A 4 -8.60 -0.31 -13.13
C ILE A 4 -9.01 -1.44 -12.18
N LEU A 5 -10.15 -1.25 -11.51
CA LEU A 5 -10.73 -2.20 -10.56
C LEU A 5 -11.89 -2.96 -11.21
N PRO A 6 -11.82 -4.30 -11.34
CA PRO A 6 -12.96 -5.08 -11.76
C PRO A 6 -13.84 -5.37 -10.54
N THR A 7 -14.84 -4.52 -10.29
CA THR A 7 -16.01 -4.89 -9.47
C THR A 7 -17.06 -5.55 -10.36
N GLY A 8 -17.80 -6.54 -9.84
CA GLY A 8 -18.92 -7.22 -10.53
C GLY A 8 -20.09 -6.31 -10.93
N LEU A 9 -19.98 -5.01 -10.66
CA LEU A 9 -20.81 -3.91 -11.12
C LEU A 9 -19.84 -2.81 -11.56
N GLY A 10 -19.81 -2.48 -12.86
CA GLY A 10 -19.19 -1.30 -13.48
C GLY A 10 -17.81 -0.86 -12.96
N VAL A 11 -16.76 -1.04 -13.77
CA VAL A 11 -15.39 -0.56 -13.48
C VAL A 11 -15.39 0.95 -13.22
N ALA A 12 -15.33 1.36 -11.96
CA ALA A 12 -15.06 2.74 -11.58
C ALA A 12 -13.55 2.98 -11.70
N ARG A 13 -13.17 3.98 -12.50
CA ARG A 13 -11.77 4.42 -12.58
C ARG A 13 -11.41 5.12 -11.26
N MET A 14 -10.30 4.71 -10.65
CA MET A 14 -9.70 5.47 -9.56
C MET A 14 -9.27 6.85 -10.06
N THR A 15 -9.31 7.85 -9.18
CA THR A 15 -8.75 9.17 -9.50
C THR A 15 -7.22 9.14 -9.44
N ASP A 16 -6.57 10.15 -10.03
CA ASP A 16 -5.11 10.26 -9.97
C ASP A 16 -4.62 10.47 -8.52
N GLU A 17 -5.39 11.18 -7.69
CA GLU A 17 -5.10 11.36 -6.27
C GLU A 17 -5.16 10.03 -5.51
N GLN A 18 -6.21 9.24 -5.74
CA GLN A 18 -6.34 7.91 -5.16
C GLN A 18 -5.19 7.00 -5.58
N PHE A 19 -4.81 7.02 -6.85
CA PHE A 19 -3.67 6.24 -7.35
C PHE A 19 -2.35 6.68 -6.73
N ARG A 20 -2.14 8.00 -6.54
CA ARG A 20 -0.93 8.53 -5.90
C ARG A 20 -0.88 8.15 -4.42
N ALA A 21 -1.98 8.30 -3.71
CA ALA A 21 -2.09 7.92 -2.30
C ALA A 21 -1.83 6.43 -2.10
N GLU A 22 -2.40 5.59 -2.96
CA GLU A 22 -2.17 4.15 -3.00
C GLU A 22 -0.69 3.83 -3.17
N LYS A 23 -0.02 4.41 -4.18
CA LYS A 23 1.42 4.18 -4.41
C LYS A 23 2.28 4.59 -3.22
N LEU A 24 1.98 5.72 -2.59
CA LEU A 24 2.73 6.20 -1.43
C LEU A 24 2.58 5.22 -0.27
N TYR A 25 1.35 4.83 0.06
CA TYR A 25 1.07 3.87 1.11
C TYR A 25 1.79 2.54 0.85
N GLN A 26 1.65 1.95 -0.34
CA GLN A 26 2.28 0.66 -0.65
C GLN A 26 3.81 0.71 -0.61
N THR A 27 4.40 1.81 -1.09
CA THR A 27 5.86 1.99 -1.05
C THR A 27 6.36 2.09 0.39
N THR A 28 5.66 2.86 1.23
CA THR A 28 5.99 2.98 2.65
C THR A 28 5.89 1.62 3.36
N MET A 29 4.79 0.88 3.14
CA MET A 29 4.60 -0.42 3.79
C MET A 29 5.58 -1.48 3.30
N ASN A 30 6.03 -1.43 2.04
CA ASN A 30 7.10 -2.30 1.56
C ASN A 30 8.41 -2.09 2.33
N VAL A 31 8.78 -0.82 2.56
CA VAL A 31 9.96 -0.47 3.35
C VAL A 31 9.80 -0.91 4.80
N ALA A 32 8.65 -0.61 5.42
CA ALA A 32 8.35 -1.04 6.79
C ALA A 32 8.37 -2.57 6.93
N GLY A 33 7.83 -3.30 5.95
CA GLY A 33 7.85 -4.77 5.93
C GLY A 33 9.26 -5.34 5.83
N ARG A 34 10.14 -4.68 5.06
CA ARG A 34 11.57 -5.03 5.01
C ARG A 34 12.25 -4.79 6.35
N MET A 35 11.98 -3.65 6.99
CA MET A 35 12.52 -3.34 8.31
C MET A 35 12.09 -4.39 9.35
N LEU A 36 10.82 -4.79 9.33
CA LEU A 36 10.30 -5.87 10.17
C LEU A 36 11.02 -7.20 9.89
N SER A 37 11.16 -7.57 8.61
CA SER A 37 11.83 -8.82 8.22
C SER A 37 13.32 -8.87 8.61
N GLN A 38 13.97 -7.71 8.72
CA GLN A 38 15.35 -7.56 9.15
C GLN A 38 15.49 -7.41 10.68
N GLY A 39 14.38 -7.40 11.42
CA GLY A 39 14.37 -7.18 12.87
C GLY A 39 14.75 -5.76 13.29
N LEU A 40 14.64 -4.77 12.39
CA LEU A 40 14.94 -3.36 12.68
C LEU A 40 13.80 -2.66 13.42
N ILE A 41 12.59 -3.19 13.33
CA ILE A 41 11.39 -2.73 14.06
C ILE A 41 10.62 -3.93 14.60
N SER A 42 9.86 -3.72 15.66
CA SER A 42 8.93 -4.72 16.19
C SER A 42 7.63 -4.80 15.38
N GLU A 43 6.84 -5.84 15.64
CA GLU A 43 5.51 -5.99 15.04
C GLU A 43 4.56 -4.87 15.51
N GLU A 44 4.67 -4.43 16.76
CA GLU A 44 3.90 -3.31 17.30
C GLU A 44 4.26 -1.99 16.62
N GLU A 45 5.55 -1.76 16.34
CA GLU A 45 6.00 -0.59 15.60
C GLU A 45 5.51 -0.63 14.15
N TYR A 46 5.54 -1.81 13.51
CA TYR A 46 4.97 -1.99 12.18
C TYR A 46 3.46 -1.68 12.14
N CYS A 47 2.69 -2.16 13.13
CA CYS A 47 1.25 -1.87 13.25
C CYS A 47 0.97 -0.38 13.49
N GLN A 48 1.81 0.31 14.25
CA GLN A 48 1.71 1.77 14.43
C GLN A 48 1.95 2.51 13.11
N ILE A 49 3.00 2.11 12.38
CA ILE A 49 3.29 2.64 11.04
C ILE A 49 2.08 2.43 10.13
N ASP A 50 1.53 1.21 10.08
CA ASP A 50 0.35 0.90 9.27
C ASP A 50 -0.83 1.83 9.59
N THR A 51 -1.16 1.96 10.87
CA THR A 51 -2.26 2.82 11.34
C THR A 51 -2.06 4.28 10.93
N ILE A 52 -0.88 4.83 11.17
CA ILE A 52 -0.55 6.22 10.83
C ILE A 52 -0.68 6.46 9.32
N PHE A 53 -0.19 5.53 8.49
CA PHE A 53 -0.18 5.71 7.04
C PHE A 53 -1.51 5.38 6.38
N LEU A 54 -2.33 4.49 6.97
CA LEU A 54 -3.73 4.30 6.58
C LEU A 54 -4.53 5.59 6.77
N GLU A 55 -4.40 6.25 7.91
CA GLU A 55 -5.09 7.53 8.18
C GLU A 55 -4.60 8.65 7.27
N LYS A 56 -3.28 8.71 7.04
CA LYS A 56 -2.63 9.76 6.26
C LYS A 56 -2.99 9.69 4.77
N TYR A 57 -2.93 8.50 4.17
CA TYR A 57 -3.09 8.37 2.72
C TYR A 57 -4.48 7.90 2.31
N ARG A 58 -5.25 7.25 3.20
CA ARG A 58 -6.56 6.67 2.88
C ARG A 58 -6.52 5.88 1.56
N PRO A 59 -5.62 4.88 1.46
CA PRO A 59 -5.45 4.08 0.24
C PRO A 59 -6.75 3.36 -0.12
N VAL A 60 -6.93 3.05 -1.41
CA VAL A 60 -8.11 2.33 -1.90
C VAL A 60 -8.01 0.84 -1.56
N PHE A 61 -6.79 0.28 -1.59
CA PHE A 61 -6.55 -1.14 -1.30
C PHE A 61 -5.98 -1.39 0.09
N GLY A 62 -5.26 -0.42 0.67
CA GLY A 62 -4.64 -0.57 1.98
C GLY A 62 -3.67 -1.74 2.03
N THR A 63 -3.69 -2.52 3.11
CA THR A 63 -2.72 -3.60 3.36
C THR A 63 -2.78 -4.76 2.36
N LEU A 64 -3.76 -4.82 1.46
CA LEU A 64 -3.94 -5.93 0.52
C LEU A 64 -2.69 -6.23 -0.34
N PHE A 65 -1.95 -5.20 -0.75
CA PHE A 65 -0.78 -5.33 -1.62
C PHE A 65 0.54 -4.96 -0.95
N SER A 66 0.56 -4.69 0.35
CA SER A 66 1.77 -4.21 1.04
C SER A 66 2.88 -5.25 1.08
N ALA A 67 2.52 -6.53 1.09
CA ALA A 67 3.43 -7.66 1.01
C ALA A 67 3.89 -7.97 -0.42
N MET A 68 3.29 -7.37 -1.46
CA MET A 68 3.66 -7.62 -2.84
C MET A 68 4.81 -6.70 -3.27
N SER A 69 5.82 -7.28 -3.91
CA SER A 69 6.87 -6.50 -4.56
C SER A 69 6.29 -5.80 -5.80
N LEU A 70 6.04 -4.49 -5.68
CA LEU A 70 5.58 -3.65 -6.81
C LEU A 70 6.62 -3.48 -7.93
N THR A 71 7.81 -4.04 -7.76
CA THR A 71 8.82 -4.18 -8.79
C THR A 71 8.84 -5.62 -9.29
N SER A 72 8.26 -5.88 -10.46
CA SER A 72 8.66 -7.09 -11.20
C SER A 72 10.12 -6.90 -11.57
N ARG A 73 11.00 -7.78 -11.10
CA ARG A 73 12.32 -7.92 -11.72
C ARG A 73 12.07 -8.45 -13.13
N ALA A 74 12.18 -7.56 -14.13
CA ALA A 74 12.29 -7.96 -15.52
C ALA A 74 13.59 -8.75 -15.74
#